data_AF-A0A6F8Y109-F1
#
_entry.id   AF-A0A6F8Y109-F1
#
_cell.length_a   1.000
_cell.length_b   1.000
_cell.length_c   1.000
_cell.angle_alpha   90.00
_cell.angle_beta   90.00
_cell.angle_gamma   90.00
#
_symmetry.space_group_name_H-M   'P 1'
#
loop_
_entity.id
_entity.type
_entity.pdbx_description
1 polymer ?
#
loop_
_entity_poly.entity_id
_entity_poly.type
_entity_poly.pdbx_seq_one_letter_code
_entity_poly.pdbx_strand_id
1 'polypeptide(L)'
;MSDTARLHPRAGAAAESGDLVDVPHLVSAYYTGKPDVSEAGQRVGFGTSGHRGSSLKLAFNEDHVIAMSQAICEYRAERGIDGPLYLARDTHALSEPALLSALEVFAANGVRVRLDSRDGYTPTPAVSHAILAYNRGRTSGFADGVVVTPSHNPPSDGGFKYNPPSGGPAGTEVTKVIEDRANALLESGLKEVRRVTVARARAAETTEGYDFVGTYVGDLPSVVDMDAIRAAGVRIGADPLGGASVAYWDEIASRHGLDLTVVNPQVDPTWRFMTLDWDGKIRMDCSSPHAMASLIEQRGAYQVATGNDADADRHGIVTPDGGLMNPNHYLAVAIDYLYSNRPDWSADAAVGKTLVSSSMIDRVAADLGRRLMEVPVGFKWFVDGLVDGSVGFGGEESAGASFLRRDGSVWSTDKDGIILCLLASEIIAVTGRSPSERYAELTERFGAPTYARIDAPATREEKAVLAKLSADQVTASELAGDSITAVLSRAPGNDAPIGGVKIVTESGWLAARPSGTEDVYKLYAESFKGPEHLAKLQEEGQALVTAALKA
;
A
#
# COMPACT_ATOMS: atom_id res chain seq x y z
N MET A 1 20.14 -18.80 -19.29
CA MET A 1 20.51 -18.99 -17.88
C MET A 1 21.18 -17.71 -17.40
N SER A 2 20.39 -16.75 -16.92
CA SER A 2 20.87 -15.45 -16.46
C SER A 2 19.95 -14.98 -15.33
N ASP A 3 20.57 -14.70 -14.18
CA ASP A 3 20.03 -14.24 -12.90
C ASP A 3 18.54 -13.82 -12.88
N THR A 4 17.67 -14.79 -12.58
CA THR A 4 16.60 -14.55 -11.61
C THR A 4 17.30 -14.11 -10.32
N ALA A 5 16.93 -12.98 -9.73
CA ALA A 5 17.52 -12.52 -8.47
C ALA A 5 17.70 -13.72 -7.52
N ARG A 6 18.96 -14.09 -7.27
CA ARG A 6 19.28 -15.38 -6.66
C ARG A 6 18.65 -15.43 -5.29
N LEU A 7 17.66 -16.30 -5.11
CA LEU A 7 16.99 -16.52 -3.83
C LEU A 7 18.05 -16.66 -2.73
N HIS A 8 17.94 -15.85 -1.68
CA HIS A 8 18.91 -15.85 -0.61
C HIS A 8 18.91 -17.21 0.12
N PRO A 9 20.09 -17.78 0.48
CA PRO A 9 20.14 -19.10 1.11
C PRO A 9 19.37 -19.25 2.43
N ARG A 10 19.11 -18.13 3.11
CA ARG A 10 18.32 -18.05 4.36
C ARG A 10 16.90 -17.49 4.17
N ALA A 11 16.41 -17.37 2.93
CA ALA A 11 15.03 -16.90 2.68
C ALA A 11 14.02 -17.83 3.37
N GLY A 12 13.10 -17.27 4.16
CA GLY A 12 12.14 -17.99 4.99
C GLY A 12 12.69 -18.48 6.34
N ALA A 13 13.98 -18.34 6.62
CA ALA A 13 14.54 -18.68 7.93
C ALA A 13 14.31 -17.55 8.94
N ALA A 14 14.24 -17.87 10.22
CA ALA A 14 14.16 -16.88 11.29
C ALA A 14 15.36 -15.92 11.27
N ALA A 15 15.11 -14.65 11.58
CA ALA A 15 16.17 -13.66 11.73
C ALA A 15 17.14 -14.04 12.87
N GLU A 16 18.43 -13.79 12.65
CA GLU A 16 19.51 -14.00 13.61
C GLU A 16 20.07 -12.66 14.07
N SER A 17 20.88 -12.65 15.13
CA SER A 17 21.45 -11.42 15.69
C SER A 17 22.25 -10.58 14.69
N GLY A 18 22.85 -11.22 13.67
CA GLY A 18 23.60 -10.54 12.61
C GLY A 18 22.74 -9.80 11.59
N ASP A 19 21.44 -10.09 11.53
CA ASP A 19 20.49 -9.46 10.61
C ASP A 19 19.84 -8.20 11.21
N LEU A 20 19.98 -7.99 12.53
CA LEU A 20 19.28 -6.96 13.28
C LEU A 20 19.98 -5.61 13.15
N VAL A 21 19.18 -4.55 13.00
CA VAL A 21 19.69 -3.17 13.01
C VAL A 21 20.08 -2.73 14.43
N ASP A 22 21.15 -1.95 14.55
CA ASP A 22 21.50 -1.24 15.79
C ASP A 22 20.57 -0.03 15.96
N VAL A 23 19.46 -0.25 16.69
CA VAL A 23 18.43 0.77 16.92
C VAL A 23 18.98 2.03 17.60
N PRO A 24 19.80 1.96 18.69
CA PRO A 24 20.43 3.15 19.26
C PRO A 24 21.25 3.96 18.26
N HIS A 25 22.07 3.31 17.42
CA HIS A 25 22.85 4.01 16.39
C HIS A 25 21.94 4.63 15.33
N LEU A 26 20.93 3.91 14.86
CA LEU A 26 19.96 4.37 13.87
C LEU A 26 19.21 5.63 14.34
N VAL A 27 18.70 5.62 15.57
CA VAL A 27 17.98 6.75 16.16
C VAL A 27 18.95 7.91 16.47
N SER A 28 20.18 7.63 16.89
CA SER A 28 21.19 8.69 17.08
C SER A 28 21.53 9.39 15.76
N ALA A 29 21.73 8.61 14.69
CA ALA A 29 22.01 9.12 13.34
C ALA A 29 20.87 10.02 12.81
N TYR A 30 19.62 9.77 13.20
CA TYR A 30 18.50 10.64 12.83
C TYR A 30 18.70 12.09 13.29
N TYR A 31 19.21 12.29 14.51
CA TYR A 31 19.43 13.62 15.08
C TYR A 31 20.80 14.22 14.70
N THR A 32 21.84 13.39 14.66
CA THR A 32 23.22 13.87 14.45
C THR A 32 23.59 14.00 12.98
N GLY A 33 22.94 13.24 12.09
CA GLY A 33 23.15 13.30 10.65
C GLY A 33 22.50 14.54 10.04
N LYS A 34 23.20 15.17 9.09
CA LYS A 34 22.73 16.34 8.35
C LYS A 34 22.79 16.04 6.85
N PRO A 35 21.67 16.11 6.12
CA PRO A 35 21.66 15.83 4.69
C PRO A 35 22.44 16.91 3.92
N ASP A 36 23.18 16.47 2.90
CA ASP A 36 23.79 17.33 1.89
C ASP A 36 22.85 17.45 0.69
N VAL A 37 22.24 18.63 0.52
CA VAL A 37 21.30 18.91 -0.57
C VAL A 37 21.93 18.83 -1.97
N SER A 38 23.25 18.83 -2.09
CA SER A 38 23.96 18.61 -3.35
C SER A 38 23.99 17.13 -3.76
N GLU A 39 23.80 16.21 -2.80
CA GLU A 39 23.71 14.78 -3.04
C GLU A 39 22.25 14.38 -3.30
N ALA A 40 21.95 13.96 -4.54
CA ALA A 40 20.58 13.67 -4.97
C ALA A 40 19.86 12.63 -4.07
N GLY A 41 20.60 11.65 -3.54
CA GLY A 41 20.07 10.61 -2.64
C GLY A 41 19.76 11.07 -1.22
N GLN A 42 20.17 12.29 -0.84
CA GLN A 42 19.92 12.91 0.48
C GLN A 42 18.90 14.04 0.40
N ARG A 43 18.32 14.29 -0.78
CA ARG A 43 17.23 15.25 -0.97
C ARG A 43 15.90 14.62 -0.56
N VAL A 44 14.92 15.46 -0.25
CA VAL A 44 13.54 15.00 -0.09
C VAL A 44 13.02 14.59 -1.47
N GLY A 45 12.74 13.30 -1.65
CA GLY A 45 11.88 12.78 -2.71
C GLY A 45 10.51 12.47 -2.13
N PHE A 46 9.51 13.33 -2.36
CA PHE A 46 8.18 13.22 -1.78
C PHE A 46 7.19 12.77 -2.87
N GLY A 47 7.06 11.45 -3.02
CA GLY A 47 6.17 10.81 -4.00
C GLY A 47 4.77 10.54 -3.45
N THR A 48 4.00 9.73 -4.17
CA THR A 48 2.64 9.30 -3.77
C THR A 48 2.63 8.48 -2.48
N SER A 49 3.75 7.86 -2.13
CA SER A 49 3.96 7.16 -0.85
C SER A 49 4.78 8.00 0.13
N GLY A 50 4.83 9.31 -0.08
CA GLY A 50 5.62 10.25 0.71
C GLY A 50 7.12 10.14 0.43
N HIS A 51 7.90 10.49 1.44
CA HIS A 51 9.36 10.35 1.46
C HIS A 51 9.76 9.14 2.29
N ARG A 52 10.75 8.38 1.81
CA ARG A 52 11.33 7.22 2.50
C ARG A 52 12.85 7.27 2.42
N GLY A 53 13.51 6.79 3.46
CA GLY A 53 14.96 6.66 3.49
C GLY A 53 15.44 6.09 4.82
N SER A 54 16.75 6.14 5.04
CA SER A 54 17.36 5.73 6.31
C SER A 54 18.25 6.85 6.84
N SER A 55 18.23 7.05 8.15
CA SER A 55 19.11 8.02 8.82
C SER A 55 20.59 7.70 8.63
N LEU A 56 20.94 6.41 8.45
CA LEU A 56 22.31 5.95 8.18
C LEU A 56 22.82 6.33 6.79
N LYS A 57 21.90 6.61 5.86
CA LYS A 57 22.20 7.07 4.50
C LYS A 57 22.03 8.58 4.33
N LEU A 58 21.79 9.30 5.43
CA LEU A 58 21.44 10.71 5.43
C LEU A 58 20.22 11.03 4.53
N ALA A 59 19.28 10.09 4.43
CA ALA A 59 18.10 10.19 3.57
C ALA A 59 16.79 10.15 4.37
N PHE A 60 16.85 10.14 5.70
CA PHE A 60 15.68 10.27 6.59
C PHE A 60 16.15 10.66 8.00
N ASN A 61 16.34 11.96 8.20
CA ASN A 61 16.91 12.58 9.40
C ASN A 61 16.00 13.73 9.87
N GLU A 62 16.27 14.29 11.05
CA GLU A 62 15.45 15.37 11.65
C GLU A 62 15.15 16.50 10.66
N ASP A 63 16.19 16.97 9.94
CA ASP A 63 16.10 18.06 8.97
C ASP A 63 15.07 17.80 7.87
N HIS A 64 14.96 16.55 7.39
CA HIS A 64 13.96 16.17 6.38
C HIS A 64 12.56 16.30 6.94
N VAL A 65 12.32 15.75 8.14
CA VAL A 65 10.99 15.68 8.74
C VAL A 65 10.49 17.06 9.11
N ILE A 66 11.33 17.92 9.67
CA ILE A 66 10.91 19.27 10.04
C ILE A 66 10.68 20.15 8.79
N ALA A 67 11.47 19.96 7.72
CA ALA A 67 11.25 20.64 6.45
C ALA A 67 9.94 20.23 5.79
N MET A 68 9.65 18.92 5.71
CA MET A 68 8.40 18.39 5.17
C MET A 68 7.19 18.85 6.00
N SER A 69 7.29 18.83 7.34
CA SER A 69 6.21 19.27 8.22
C SER A 69 5.91 20.76 8.06
N GLN A 70 6.94 21.60 7.91
CA GLN A 70 6.77 23.03 7.65
C GLN A 70 6.14 23.26 6.26
N ALA A 71 6.60 22.55 5.23
CA ALA A 71 6.02 22.61 3.89
C ALA A 71 4.52 22.21 3.90
N ILE A 72 4.14 21.19 4.66
CA ILE A 72 2.73 20.79 4.84
C ILE A 72 1.94 21.90 5.56
N CYS A 73 2.49 22.52 6.62
CA CYS A 73 1.81 23.65 7.30
C CYS A 73 1.49 24.79 6.32
N GLU A 74 2.45 25.15 5.48
CA GLU A 74 2.31 26.20 4.48
C GLU A 74 1.30 25.83 3.39
N TYR A 75 1.37 24.59 2.88
CA TYR A 75 0.40 24.07 1.91
C TYR A 75 -1.02 24.08 2.47
N ARG A 76 -1.22 23.63 3.72
CA ARG A 76 -2.52 23.64 4.39
C ARG A 76 -3.08 25.07 4.47
N ALA A 77 -2.25 26.03 4.88
CA ALA A 77 -2.65 27.42 4.96
C ALA A 77 -3.03 28.00 3.59
N GLU A 78 -2.25 27.72 2.54
CA GLU A 78 -2.54 28.14 1.17
C GLU A 78 -3.87 27.57 0.64
N ARG A 79 -4.19 26.33 1.02
CA ARG A 79 -5.42 25.64 0.58
C ARG A 79 -6.63 25.87 1.49
N GLY A 80 -6.50 26.64 2.56
CA GLY A 80 -7.58 26.87 3.52
C GLY A 80 -7.98 25.60 4.29
N ILE A 81 -7.03 24.69 4.53
CA ILE A 81 -7.22 23.48 5.34
C ILE A 81 -6.93 23.84 6.81
N ASP A 82 -7.99 24.24 7.51
CA ASP A 82 -7.96 24.79 8.87
C ASP A 82 -8.58 23.85 9.94
N GLY A 83 -8.95 22.63 9.55
CA GLY A 83 -9.36 21.57 10.47
C GLY A 83 -8.18 20.89 11.18
N PRO A 84 -8.45 19.79 11.91
CA PRO A 84 -7.40 19.05 12.60
C PRO A 84 -6.54 18.24 11.63
N LEU A 85 -5.25 18.08 11.96
CA LEU A 85 -4.34 17.16 11.31
C LEU A 85 -4.21 15.91 12.18
N TYR A 86 -4.61 14.76 11.64
CA TYR A 86 -4.38 13.45 12.29
C TYR A 86 -2.94 13.02 12.07
N LEU A 87 -2.17 12.88 13.15
CA LEU A 87 -0.75 12.53 13.09
C LEU A 87 -0.54 11.14 13.71
N ALA A 88 -0.05 10.22 12.89
CA ALA A 88 0.07 8.80 13.21
C ALA A 88 1.47 8.26 12.92
N ARG A 89 1.81 7.13 13.54
CA ARG A 89 3.03 6.38 13.28
C ARG A 89 2.79 4.87 13.26
N ASP A 90 3.65 4.18 12.54
CA ASP A 90 3.84 2.74 12.68
C ASP A 90 4.92 2.39 13.74
N THR A 91 5.35 1.13 13.72
CA THR A 91 6.28 0.52 14.69
C THR A 91 7.76 0.60 14.29
N HIS A 92 8.11 1.25 13.18
CA HIS A 92 9.53 1.43 12.81
C HIS A 92 10.27 2.31 13.82
N ALA A 93 11.55 2.01 14.05
CA ALA A 93 12.41 2.75 14.97
C ALA A 93 12.47 4.25 14.67
N LEU A 94 12.54 4.62 13.38
CA LEU A 94 12.61 6.02 12.93
C LEU A 94 11.26 6.75 12.97
N SER A 95 10.15 6.03 13.15
CA SER A 95 8.82 6.64 13.22
C SER A 95 8.57 7.37 14.54
N GLU A 96 9.17 6.90 15.65
CA GLU A 96 9.17 7.59 16.95
C GLU A 96 9.78 9.00 16.87
N PRO A 97 11.07 9.18 16.51
CA PRO A 97 11.67 10.50 16.45
C PRO A 97 11.05 11.38 15.36
N ALA A 98 10.57 10.81 14.25
CA ALA A 98 9.90 11.58 13.19
C ALA A 98 8.51 12.10 13.62
N LEU A 99 7.70 11.31 14.34
CA LEU A 99 6.44 11.79 14.92
C LEU A 99 6.69 12.99 15.83
N LEU A 100 7.70 12.91 16.70
CA LEU A 100 8.05 13.97 17.63
C LEU A 100 8.51 15.26 16.91
N SER A 101 9.41 15.15 15.95
CA SER A 101 9.89 16.29 15.15
C SER A 101 8.74 16.97 14.38
N ALA A 102 7.81 16.17 13.83
CA ALA A 102 6.65 16.70 13.12
C ALA A 102 5.69 17.43 14.06
N LEU A 103 5.39 16.84 15.23
CA LEU A 103 4.55 17.44 16.26
C LEU A 103 5.09 18.81 16.72
N GLU A 104 6.40 18.93 16.89
CA GLU A 104 7.05 20.19 17.25
C GLU A 104 6.82 21.31 16.23
N VAL A 105 6.82 20.97 14.93
CA VAL A 105 6.58 21.93 13.85
C VAL A 105 5.09 22.25 13.71
N PHE A 106 4.21 21.25 13.76
CA PHE A 106 2.76 21.46 13.67
C PHE A 106 2.25 22.33 14.82
N ALA A 107 2.66 22.03 16.06
CA ALA A 107 2.29 22.84 17.23
C ALA A 107 2.84 24.27 17.14
N ALA A 108 4.07 24.47 16.66
CA ALA A 108 4.66 25.79 16.46
C ALA A 108 3.93 26.63 15.40
N ASN A 109 3.28 25.97 14.43
CA ASN A 109 2.44 26.61 13.42
C ASN A 109 0.97 26.74 13.86
N GLY A 110 0.62 26.36 15.09
CA GLY A 110 -0.75 26.44 15.61
C GLY A 110 -1.72 25.46 14.95
N VAL A 111 -1.21 24.41 14.29
CA VAL A 111 -2.05 23.35 13.70
C VAL A 111 -2.68 22.55 14.83
N ARG A 112 -3.99 22.29 14.71
CA ARG A 112 -4.70 21.40 15.65
C ARG A 112 -4.32 19.95 15.34
N VAL A 113 -3.47 19.33 16.16
CA VAL A 113 -2.99 17.96 15.95
C VAL A 113 -3.82 16.98 16.77
N ARG A 114 -4.22 15.87 16.13
CA ARG A 114 -4.86 14.71 16.77
C ARG A 114 -3.86 13.56 16.81
N LEU A 115 -3.43 13.18 18.01
CA LEU A 115 -2.57 12.02 18.28
C LEU A 115 -3.39 10.85 18.79
N ASP A 116 -2.84 9.63 18.71
CA ASP A 116 -3.48 8.48 19.35
C ASP A 116 -3.60 8.71 20.87
N SER A 117 -4.83 8.60 21.38
CA SER A 117 -5.15 8.85 22.79
C SER A 117 -4.50 7.88 23.78
N ARG A 118 -3.97 6.76 23.28
CA ARG A 118 -3.29 5.71 24.04
C ARG A 118 -1.77 5.77 23.82
N ASP A 119 -1.26 6.77 23.10
CA ASP A 119 0.13 6.90 22.63
C ASP A 119 0.59 5.66 21.83
N GLY A 120 -0.37 4.99 21.18
CA GLY A 120 -0.17 3.75 20.41
C GLY A 120 0.26 3.97 18.96
N TYR A 121 0.19 2.88 18.19
CA TYR A 121 0.42 2.87 16.75
C TYR A 121 -0.91 2.97 16.00
N THR A 122 -0.88 3.54 14.79
CA THR A 122 -2.11 3.80 14.03
C THR A 122 -1.90 3.38 12.57
N PRO A 123 -2.65 2.38 12.08
CA PRO A 123 -2.68 2.00 10.67
C PRO A 123 -3.01 3.17 9.75
N THR A 124 -2.41 3.16 8.56
CA THR A 124 -2.77 4.06 7.45
C THR A 124 -4.29 4.18 7.25
N PRO A 125 -5.06 3.09 7.12
CA PRO A 125 -6.51 3.19 6.91
C PRO A 125 -7.27 3.81 8.08
N ALA A 126 -6.78 3.70 9.31
CA ALA A 126 -7.42 4.33 10.46
C ALA A 126 -7.31 5.87 10.42
N VAL A 127 -6.21 6.39 9.85
CA VAL A 127 -6.07 7.83 9.56
C VAL A 127 -7.01 8.25 8.45
N SER A 128 -7.08 7.49 7.35
CA SER A 128 -8.01 7.76 6.24
C SER A 128 -9.46 7.80 6.72
N HIS A 129 -9.87 6.80 7.51
CA HIS A 129 -11.19 6.71 8.12
C HIS A 129 -11.50 7.91 9.03
N ALA A 130 -10.56 8.33 9.89
CA ALA A 130 -10.74 9.47 10.78
C ALA A 130 -10.90 10.80 10.02
N ILE A 131 -10.14 11.00 8.93
CA ILE A 131 -10.27 12.17 8.05
C ILE A 131 -11.65 12.18 7.41
N LEU A 132 -12.06 11.07 6.79
CA LEU A 132 -13.35 10.94 6.10
C LEU A 132 -14.54 11.10 7.05
N ALA A 133 -14.47 10.48 8.23
CA ALA A 133 -15.51 10.59 9.26
C ALA A 133 -15.66 12.04 9.73
N TYR A 134 -14.55 12.76 9.96
CA TYR A 134 -14.60 14.15 10.37
C TYR A 134 -15.09 15.07 9.24
N ASN A 135 -14.67 14.84 7.99
CA ASN A 135 -14.99 15.68 6.84
C ASN A 135 -16.40 15.48 6.29
N ARG A 136 -17.08 14.40 6.64
CA ARG A 136 -18.43 14.08 6.16
C ARG A 136 -19.40 15.24 6.40
N GLY A 137 -19.97 15.76 5.32
CA GLY A 137 -20.96 16.85 5.35
C GLY A 137 -20.38 18.24 5.64
N ARG A 138 -19.05 18.40 5.73
CA ARG A 138 -18.40 19.70 5.93
C ARG A 138 -18.15 20.41 4.61
N THR A 139 -18.19 21.74 4.66
CA THR A 139 -17.84 22.65 3.54
C THR A 139 -16.61 23.51 3.82
N SER A 140 -16.12 23.50 5.05
CA SER A 140 -14.94 24.21 5.55
C SER A 140 -14.44 23.53 6.83
N GLY A 141 -13.28 23.92 7.36
CA GLY A 141 -12.76 23.31 8.57
C GLY A 141 -12.23 21.90 8.35
N PHE A 142 -11.80 21.56 7.13
CA PHE A 142 -11.45 20.19 6.71
C PHE A 142 -10.24 19.65 7.46
N ALA A 143 -10.35 18.39 7.90
CA ALA A 143 -9.25 17.60 8.41
C ALA A 143 -8.41 17.01 7.28
N ASP A 144 -7.18 16.69 7.62
CA ASP A 144 -6.18 15.98 6.81
C ASP A 144 -5.29 15.14 7.75
N GLY A 145 -4.24 14.50 7.24
CA GLY A 145 -3.38 13.68 8.09
C GLY A 145 -1.99 13.41 7.56
N VAL A 146 -1.13 12.96 8.47
CA VAL A 146 0.24 12.51 8.20
C VAL A 146 0.40 11.14 8.83
N VAL A 147 0.98 10.22 8.05
CA VAL A 147 1.34 8.88 8.53
C VAL A 147 2.85 8.74 8.43
N VAL A 148 3.48 8.50 9.57
CA VAL A 148 4.92 8.25 9.69
C VAL A 148 5.16 6.75 9.58
N THR A 149 5.44 6.30 8.36
CA THR A 149 5.69 4.88 8.04
C THR A 149 6.42 4.73 6.70
N PRO A 150 7.40 3.83 6.60
CA PRO A 150 7.94 3.37 5.33
C PRO A 150 7.24 2.10 4.80
N SER A 151 6.05 1.75 5.30
CA SER A 151 5.32 0.51 5.02
C SER A 151 6.20 -0.71 5.36
N HIS A 152 6.35 -1.67 4.47
CA HIS A 152 7.08 -2.90 4.71
C HIS A 152 8.61 -2.81 4.59
N ASN A 153 9.17 -1.63 4.34
CA ASN A 153 10.62 -1.46 4.19
C ASN A 153 11.42 -2.08 5.37
N PRO A 154 12.73 -2.36 5.20
CA PRO A 154 13.53 -2.94 6.27
C PRO A 154 13.57 -2.09 7.55
N PRO A 155 13.90 -2.69 8.72
CA PRO A 155 13.93 -2.00 10.02
C PRO A 155 14.77 -0.72 10.10
N SER A 156 15.73 -0.54 9.19
CA SER A 156 16.61 0.64 9.11
C SER A 156 15.94 1.87 8.50
N ASP A 157 14.76 1.73 7.93
CA ASP A 157 14.12 2.77 7.15
C ASP A 157 13.06 3.53 7.97
N GLY A 158 12.82 4.77 7.57
CA GLY A 158 11.74 5.61 8.04
C GLY A 158 10.98 6.18 6.84
N GLY A 159 9.74 6.59 7.06
CA GLY A 159 8.90 7.15 6.02
C GLY A 159 7.93 8.20 6.54
N PHE A 160 7.49 9.08 5.66
CA PHE A 160 6.64 10.22 6.00
C PHE A 160 5.74 10.55 4.80
N LYS A 161 4.44 10.34 4.94
CA LYS A 161 3.43 10.61 3.89
C LYS A 161 2.30 11.50 4.38
N TYR A 162 1.63 12.16 3.44
CA TYR A 162 0.54 13.10 3.68
C TYR A 162 -0.74 12.64 2.98
N ASN A 163 -1.86 12.69 3.70
CA ASN A 163 -3.19 12.38 3.21
C ASN A 163 -4.03 13.69 3.26
N PRO A 164 -4.38 14.29 2.11
CA PRO A 164 -5.21 15.50 2.05
C PRO A 164 -6.65 15.24 2.54
N PRO A 165 -7.55 16.24 2.51
CA PRO A 165 -8.93 16.09 2.98
C PRO A 165 -9.78 14.98 2.34
N SER A 166 -9.37 14.47 1.18
CA SER A 166 -9.98 13.29 0.57
C SER A 166 -9.69 11.99 1.33
N GLY A 167 -8.78 12.00 2.32
CA GLY A 167 -8.41 10.87 3.17
C GLY A 167 -7.43 9.88 2.55
N GLY A 168 -7.19 9.94 1.24
CA GLY A 168 -6.32 9.04 0.50
C GLY A 168 -4.89 9.57 0.35
N PRO A 169 -4.00 8.87 -0.37
CA PRO A 169 -2.65 9.34 -0.63
C PRO A 169 -2.67 10.62 -1.48
N ALA A 170 -1.82 11.59 -1.13
CA ALA A 170 -1.67 12.83 -1.88
C ALA A 170 -1.32 12.58 -3.37
N GLY A 171 -2.03 13.27 -4.26
CA GLY A 171 -1.73 13.28 -5.69
C GLY A 171 -0.43 14.06 -6.01
N THR A 172 0.09 13.88 -7.22
CA THR A 172 1.40 14.42 -7.61
C THR A 172 1.43 15.96 -7.58
N GLU A 173 0.29 16.60 -7.85
CA GLU A 173 0.07 18.04 -7.73
C GLU A 173 0.27 18.58 -6.31
N VAL A 174 0.05 17.74 -5.29
CA VAL A 174 0.27 18.07 -3.87
C VAL A 174 1.67 17.67 -3.46
N THR A 175 2.08 16.45 -3.77
CA THR A 175 3.37 15.91 -3.31
C THR A 175 4.53 16.69 -3.88
N LYS A 176 4.44 17.18 -5.13
CA LYS A 176 5.48 17.99 -5.76
C LYS A 176 5.66 19.37 -5.08
N VAL A 177 4.57 20.00 -4.68
CA VAL A 177 4.62 21.29 -3.94
C VAL A 177 5.33 21.11 -2.60
N ILE A 178 4.99 20.03 -1.88
CA ILE A 178 5.63 19.69 -0.60
C ILE A 178 7.12 19.35 -0.82
N GLU A 179 7.45 18.54 -1.82
CA GLU A 179 8.81 18.16 -2.19
C GLU A 179 9.69 19.40 -2.45
N ASP A 180 9.23 20.28 -3.33
CA ASP A 180 9.98 21.46 -3.76
C ASP A 180 10.19 22.42 -2.60
N ARG A 181 9.15 22.64 -1.78
CA ARG A 181 9.26 23.51 -0.62
C ARG A 181 10.16 22.92 0.47
N ALA A 182 10.05 21.62 0.77
CA ALA A 182 10.91 20.98 1.75
C ALA A 182 12.39 21.05 1.35
N ASN A 183 12.71 20.83 0.08
CA ASN A 183 14.08 20.98 -0.41
C ASN A 183 14.58 22.44 -0.36
N ALA A 184 13.74 23.43 -0.68
CA ALA A 184 14.09 24.84 -0.53
C ALA A 184 14.37 25.21 0.95
N LEU A 185 13.60 24.65 1.89
CA LEU A 185 13.82 24.81 3.33
C LEU A 185 15.17 24.20 3.75
N LEU A 186 15.52 23.01 3.24
CA LEU A 186 16.84 22.42 3.48
C LEU A 186 17.98 23.30 2.92
N GLU A 187 17.86 23.76 1.67
CA GLU A 187 18.86 24.61 1.00
C GLU A 187 19.09 25.94 1.72
N SER A 188 18.05 26.50 2.34
CA SER A 188 18.12 27.75 3.12
C SER A 188 18.65 27.57 4.54
N GLY A 189 18.95 26.34 4.96
CA GLY A 189 19.41 26.00 6.31
C GLY A 189 18.28 26.06 7.35
N LEU A 190 17.05 25.71 6.95
CA LEU A 190 15.88 25.53 7.82
C LEU A 190 15.45 26.79 8.60
N LYS A 191 15.91 27.97 8.16
CA LYS A 191 15.67 29.26 8.86
C LYS A 191 14.20 29.63 9.02
N GLU A 192 13.37 29.17 8.09
CA GLU A 192 11.93 29.45 8.06
C GLU A 192 11.11 28.41 8.85
N VAL A 193 11.71 27.29 9.26
CA VAL A 193 11.02 26.23 10.01
C VAL A 193 10.70 26.71 11.42
N ARG A 194 9.40 26.77 11.75
CA ARG A 194 8.94 27.08 13.10
C ARG A 194 8.92 25.81 13.92
N ARG A 195 9.47 25.87 15.14
CA ARG A 195 9.57 24.70 16.01
C ARG A 195 9.46 25.11 17.48
N VAL A 196 8.75 24.30 18.26
CA VAL A 196 8.76 24.36 19.73
C VAL A 196 9.33 23.05 20.27
N THR A 197 9.61 22.95 21.57
CA THR A 197 10.06 21.68 22.15
C THR A 197 8.91 20.67 22.21
N VAL A 198 9.20 19.36 22.14
CA VAL A 198 8.19 18.29 22.31
C VAL A 198 7.32 18.50 23.54
N ALA A 199 7.92 18.89 24.68
CA ALA A 199 7.19 19.14 25.91
C ALA A 199 6.14 20.26 25.75
N ARG A 200 6.49 21.34 25.04
CA ARG A 200 5.55 22.42 24.71
C ARG A 200 4.52 21.97 23.67
N ALA A 201 4.93 21.19 22.69
CA ALA A 201 4.06 20.69 21.63
C ALA A 201 2.97 19.75 22.19
N ARG A 202 3.33 18.83 23.10
CA ARG A 202 2.39 17.92 23.77
C ARG A 202 1.43 18.65 24.72
N ALA A 203 1.88 19.76 25.33
CA ALA A 203 1.08 20.57 26.23
C ALA A 203 0.31 21.71 25.53
N ALA A 204 0.46 21.87 24.21
CA ALA A 204 -0.22 22.91 23.46
C ALA A 204 -1.74 22.67 23.47
N GLU A 205 -2.54 23.73 23.58
CA GLU A 205 -4.01 23.64 23.49
C GLU A 205 -4.49 23.10 22.14
N THR A 206 -3.64 23.16 21.11
CA THR A 206 -3.90 22.63 19.78
C THR A 206 -3.56 21.14 19.65
N THR A 207 -3.00 20.48 20.67
CA THR A 207 -2.65 19.06 20.63
C THR A 207 -3.62 18.26 21.47
N GLU A 208 -4.37 17.36 20.84
CA GLU A 208 -5.43 16.58 21.47
C GLU A 208 -5.30 15.08 21.16
N GLY A 209 -5.77 14.24 22.09
CA GLY A 209 -5.92 12.81 21.85
C GLY A 209 -7.13 12.48 20.97
N TYR A 210 -7.05 11.36 20.25
CA TYR A 210 -8.11 10.76 19.46
C TYR A 210 -8.07 9.23 19.60
N ASP A 211 -9.23 8.60 19.83
CA ASP A 211 -9.32 7.13 19.97
C ASP A 211 -9.45 6.50 18.58
N PHE A 212 -8.32 6.34 17.88
CA PHE A 212 -8.31 5.72 16.55
C PHE A 212 -8.79 4.28 16.59
N VAL A 213 -8.27 3.49 17.54
CA VAL A 213 -8.63 2.07 17.73
C VAL A 213 -10.14 1.95 17.95
N GLY A 214 -10.68 2.68 18.94
CA GLY A 214 -12.09 2.57 19.25
C GLY A 214 -13.01 3.08 18.15
N THR A 215 -12.63 4.15 17.46
CA THR A 215 -13.48 4.70 16.39
C THR A 215 -13.50 3.79 15.17
N TYR A 216 -12.34 3.33 14.71
CA TYR A 216 -12.22 2.45 13.55
C TYR A 216 -12.88 1.08 13.82
N VAL A 217 -12.52 0.42 14.93
CA VAL A 217 -13.04 -0.93 15.23
C VAL A 217 -14.53 -0.90 15.52
N GLY A 218 -15.06 0.18 16.10
CA GLY A 218 -16.50 0.35 16.34
C GLY A 218 -17.33 0.45 15.06
N ASP A 219 -16.75 0.99 13.98
CA ASP A 219 -17.46 1.24 12.72
C ASP A 219 -17.35 0.05 11.73
N LEU A 220 -16.53 -0.98 12.01
CA LEU A 220 -16.35 -2.14 11.13
C LEU A 220 -17.64 -2.86 10.67
N PRO A 221 -18.71 -2.98 11.48
CA PRO A 221 -19.98 -3.57 11.02
C PRO A 221 -20.64 -2.82 9.86
N SER A 222 -20.25 -1.57 9.60
CA SER A 222 -20.72 -0.77 8.47
C SER A 222 -20.08 -1.19 7.14
N VAL A 223 -18.95 -1.90 7.15
CA VAL A 223 -18.18 -2.27 5.93
C VAL A 223 -18.09 -3.80 5.74
N VAL A 224 -17.98 -4.57 6.83
CA VAL A 224 -17.90 -6.03 6.83
C VAL A 224 -19.06 -6.62 7.63
N ASP A 225 -19.58 -7.77 7.21
CA ASP A 225 -20.60 -8.51 7.96
C ASP A 225 -19.98 -9.27 9.16
N MET A 226 -19.66 -8.51 10.21
CA MET A 226 -19.06 -9.03 11.44
C MET A 226 -19.96 -10.05 12.15
N ASP A 227 -21.28 -9.92 12.00
CA ASP A 227 -22.25 -10.83 12.61
C ASP A 227 -22.23 -12.20 11.92
N ALA A 228 -22.12 -12.25 10.59
CA ALA A 228 -21.95 -13.49 9.84
C ALA A 228 -20.66 -14.23 10.27
N ILE A 229 -19.54 -13.52 10.38
CA ILE A 229 -18.25 -14.08 10.82
C ILE A 229 -18.39 -14.70 12.22
N ARG A 230 -18.96 -13.94 13.17
CA ARG A 230 -19.21 -14.42 14.53
C ARG A 230 -20.13 -15.65 14.56
N ALA A 231 -21.25 -15.59 13.84
CA ALA A 231 -22.26 -16.65 13.84
C ALA A 231 -21.73 -17.96 13.24
N ALA A 232 -20.90 -17.87 12.19
CA ALA A 232 -20.25 -19.01 11.59
C ALA A 232 -19.11 -19.60 12.45
N GLY A 233 -18.63 -18.86 13.46
CA GLY A 233 -17.53 -19.29 14.32
C GLY A 233 -16.24 -19.51 13.52
N VAL A 234 -15.96 -18.64 12.54
CA VAL A 234 -14.76 -18.75 11.71
C VAL A 234 -13.52 -18.63 12.59
N ARG A 235 -12.67 -19.65 12.59
CA ARG A 235 -11.38 -19.64 13.30
C ARG A 235 -10.35 -18.82 12.54
N ILE A 236 -9.97 -17.67 13.09
CA ILE A 236 -9.11 -16.68 12.44
C ILE A 236 -7.77 -16.57 13.16
N GLY A 237 -6.67 -16.64 12.43
CA GLY A 237 -5.33 -16.31 12.93
C GLY A 237 -4.83 -14.99 12.34
N ALA A 238 -4.79 -13.91 13.10
CA ALA A 238 -4.25 -12.64 12.62
C ALA A 238 -2.79 -12.47 13.05
N ASP A 239 -1.88 -12.30 12.08
CA ASP A 239 -0.49 -11.92 12.31
C ASP A 239 -0.31 -10.43 11.92
N PRO A 240 -0.19 -9.51 12.90
CA PRO A 240 0.10 -8.11 12.63
C PRO A 240 1.51 -7.89 12.06
N LEU A 241 2.35 -8.94 12.00
CA LEU A 241 3.78 -8.90 11.70
C LEU A 241 4.56 -7.92 12.57
N GLY A 242 4.05 -7.54 13.74
CA GLY A 242 4.59 -6.49 14.62
C GLY A 242 4.33 -5.05 14.14
N GLY A 243 3.39 -4.87 13.20
CA GLY A 243 2.94 -3.59 12.66
C GLY A 243 1.92 -2.85 13.52
N ALA A 244 1.41 -1.75 12.96
CA ALA A 244 0.50 -0.82 13.62
C ALA A 244 -0.90 -1.41 13.93
N SER A 245 -1.25 -2.56 13.34
CA SER A 245 -2.55 -3.21 13.54
C SER A 245 -2.62 -4.13 14.77
N VAL A 246 -1.53 -4.30 15.53
CA VAL A 246 -1.48 -5.22 16.68
C VAL A 246 -2.63 -5.01 17.68
N ALA A 247 -2.81 -3.78 18.18
CA ALA A 247 -3.87 -3.44 19.12
C ALA A 247 -5.26 -3.45 18.46
N TYR A 248 -5.32 -3.27 17.13
CA TYR A 248 -6.57 -3.31 16.38
C TYR A 248 -7.10 -4.74 16.32
N TRP A 249 -6.26 -5.72 16.03
CA TRP A 249 -6.69 -7.12 15.97
C TRP A 249 -7.19 -7.64 17.32
N ASP A 250 -6.52 -7.29 18.42
CA ASP A 250 -6.99 -7.62 19.77
C ASP A 250 -8.35 -6.96 20.08
N GLU A 251 -8.52 -5.67 19.76
CA GLU A 251 -9.79 -4.97 19.96
C GLU A 251 -10.90 -5.54 19.07
N ILE A 252 -10.60 -5.92 17.82
CA ILE A 252 -11.54 -6.54 16.89
C ILE A 252 -12.07 -7.86 17.46
N ALA A 253 -11.16 -8.74 17.93
CA ALA A 253 -11.53 -10.02 18.52
C ALA A 253 -12.48 -9.82 19.72
N SER A 254 -12.08 -8.96 20.67
CA SER A 254 -12.82 -8.71 21.90
C SER A 254 -14.16 -8.02 21.65
N ARG A 255 -14.17 -6.93 20.87
CA ARG A 255 -15.37 -6.10 20.68
C ARG A 255 -16.45 -6.79 19.87
N HIS A 256 -16.06 -7.54 18.84
CA HIS A 256 -16.99 -8.21 17.94
C HIS A 256 -17.24 -9.68 18.29
N GLY A 257 -16.55 -10.20 19.32
CA GLY A 257 -16.73 -11.57 19.82
C GLY A 257 -16.35 -12.63 18.79
N LEU A 258 -15.24 -12.42 18.06
CA LEU A 258 -14.77 -13.34 17.03
C LEU A 258 -13.86 -14.42 17.62
N ASP A 259 -13.86 -15.62 17.04
CA ASP A 259 -12.84 -16.64 17.28
C ASP A 259 -11.54 -16.27 16.53
N LEU A 260 -10.92 -15.19 16.99
CA LEU A 260 -9.74 -14.57 16.41
C LEU A 260 -8.59 -14.60 17.40
N THR A 261 -7.46 -15.17 16.97
CA THR A 261 -6.21 -15.18 17.73
C THR A 261 -5.18 -14.27 17.07
N VAL A 262 -4.61 -13.33 17.82
CA VAL A 262 -3.40 -12.63 17.41
C VAL A 262 -2.22 -13.58 17.55
N VAL A 263 -1.74 -14.10 16.42
CA VAL A 263 -0.78 -15.22 16.38
C VAL A 263 0.61 -14.78 16.85
N ASN A 264 0.97 -13.52 16.59
CA ASN A 264 2.19 -12.90 17.06
C ASN A 264 1.92 -11.49 17.58
N PRO A 265 1.78 -11.29 18.91
CA PRO A 265 1.52 -9.97 19.49
C PRO A 265 2.80 -9.15 19.72
N GLN A 266 3.99 -9.64 19.31
CA GLN A 266 5.24 -8.95 19.59
C GLN A 266 5.40 -7.68 18.75
N VAL A 267 5.83 -6.59 19.39
CA VAL A 267 6.31 -5.38 18.73
C VAL A 267 7.75 -5.14 19.19
N ASP A 268 8.68 -5.17 18.25
CA ASP A 268 10.10 -4.92 18.48
C ASP A 268 10.66 -4.14 17.28
N PRO A 269 11.26 -2.95 17.47
CA PRO A 269 11.81 -2.15 16.38
C PRO A 269 12.98 -2.82 15.62
N THR A 270 13.54 -3.93 16.12
CA THR A 270 14.48 -4.77 15.36
C THR A 270 13.79 -5.83 14.51
N TRP A 271 12.50 -6.08 14.71
CA TRP A 271 11.67 -7.08 14.01
C TRP A 271 12.25 -8.50 14.06
N ARG A 272 12.89 -8.86 15.19
CA ARG A 272 13.66 -10.12 15.34
C ARG A 272 12.82 -11.39 15.24
N PHE A 273 11.50 -11.28 15.38
CA PHE A 273 10.56 -12.40 15.27
C PHE A 273 10.24 -12.75 13.81
N MET A 274 10.59 -11.89 12.85
CA MET A 274 10.34 -12.12 11.43
C MET A 274 11.23 -13.23 10.86
N THR A 275 10.73 -13.88 9.81
CA THR A 275 11.56 -14.64 8.88
C THR A 275 12.12 -13.72 7.79
N LEU A 276 13.30 -14.07 7.26
CA LEU A 276 13.95 -13.30 6.20
C LEU A 276 13.19 -13.42 4.88
N ASP A 277 13.07 -12.32 4.15
CA ASP A 277 12.45 -12.29 2.83
C ASP A 277 13.35 -12.93 1.75
N TRP A 278 12.88 -12.99 0.51
CA TRP A 278 13.55 -13.62 -0.62
C TRP A 278 14.99 -13.13 -0.86
N ASP A 279 15.30 -11.88 -0.51
CA ASP A 279 16.64 -11.27 -0.64
C ASP A 279 17.48 -11.35 0.64
N GLY A 280 17.01 -12.07 1.66
CA GLY A 280 17.70 -12.25 2.94
C GLY A 280 17.57 -11.08 3.90
N LYS A 281 16.73 -10.08 3.61
CA LYS A 281 16.46 -8.95 4.52
C LYS A 281 15.23 -9.22 5.36
N ILE A 282 15.18 -8.58 6.53
CA ILE A 282 13.93 -8.46 7.27
C ILE A 282 13.03 -7.45 6.53
N ARG A 283 11.84 -7.90 6.13
CA ARG A 283 10.82 -7.10 5.45
C ARG A 283 9.45 -7.58 5.90
N MET A 284 8.58 -6.66 6.27
CA MET A 284 7.23 -6.97 6.78
C MET A 284 6.25 -7.06 5.62
N ASP A 285 6.60 -7.83 4.60
CA ASP A 285 5.78 -7.99 3.41
C ASP A 285 4.78 -9.12 3.59
N CYS A 286 3.54 -8.76 3.92
CA CYS A 286 2.45 -9.72 4.12
C CYS A 286 2.08 -10.52 2.86
N SER A 287 2.62 -10.16 1.69
CA SER A 287 2.44 -10.88 0.42
C SER A 287 3.62 -11.78 0.04
N SER A 288 4.71 -11.76 0.81
CA SER A 288 5.86 -12.62 0.56
C SER A 288 5.71 -13.98 1.25
N PRO A 289 5.84 -15.12 0.53
CA PRO A 289 5.83 -16.44 1.15
C PRO A 289 7.02 -16.66 2.09
N HIS A 290 8.11 -15.89 1.95
CA HIS A 290 9.29 -16.00 2.80
C HIS A 290 9.14 -15.21 4.10
N ALA A 291 8.63 -13.98 4.03
CA ALA A 291 8.35 -13.18 5.23
C ALA A 291 7.18 -13.74 6.05
N MET A 292 6.22 -14.41 5.38
CA MET A 292 5.05 -15.04 6.00
C MET A 292 5.28 -16.50 6.39
N ALA A 293 6.51 -17.02 6.30
CA ALA A 293 6.80 -18.46 6.44
C ALA A 293 6.28 -19.04 7.76
N SER A 294 6.49 -18.34 8.89
CA SER A 294 6.01 -18.78 10.20
C SER A 294 4.48 -18.87 10.29
N LEU A 295 3.74 -17.96 9.65
CA LEU A 295 2.28 -18.03 9.61
C LEU A 295 1.79 -19.16 8.68
N ILE A 296 2.45 -19.34 7.53
CA ILE A 296 2.14 -20.38 6.56
C ILE A 296 2.33 -21.79 7.16
N GLU A 297 3.35 -21.99 8.01
CA GLU A 297 3.57 -23.24 8.73
C GLU A 297 2.41 -23.56 9.69
N GLN A 298 1.78 -22.54 10.28
CA GLN A 298 0.68 -22.68 11.23
C GLN A 298 -0.71 -22.66 10.58
N ARG A 299 -0.80 -22.57 9.24
CA ARG A 299 -2.07 -22.38 8.51
C ARG A 299 -3.15 -23.41 8.85
N GLY A 300 -2.77 -24.64 9.22
CA GLY A 300 -3.72 -25.71 9.54
C GLY A 300 -4.48 -25.52 10.86
N ALA A 301 -4.07 -24.58 11.71
CA ALA A 301 -4.77 -24.26 12.97
C ALA A 301 -6.04 -23.41 12.76
N TYR A 302 -6.16 -22.74 11.61
CA TYR A 302 -7.19 -21.75 11.33
C TYR A 302 -7.97 -22.11 10.06
N GLN A 303 -9.16 -21.54 9.88
CA GLN A 303 -9.87 -21.59 8.59
C GLN A 303 -9.33 -20.53 7.63
N VAL A 304 -8.87 -19.42 8.19
CA VAL A 304 -8.10 -18.39 7.49
C VAL A 304 -7.11 -17.78 8.46
N ALA A 305 -5.88 -17.57 8.00
CA ALA A 305 -4.90 -16.76 8.67
C ALA A 305 -4.56 -15.55 7.82
N THR A 306 -4.26 -14.42 8.44
CA THR A 306 -4.11 -13.14 7.76
C THR A 306 -2.87 -12.40 8.21
N GLY A 307 -2.17 -11.75 7.29
CA GLY A 307 -1.03 -10.88 7.58
C GLY A 307 -1.29 -9.44 7.17
N ASN A 308 -0.74 -8.48 7.92
CA ASN A 308 -0.65 -7.09 7.49
C ASN A 308 0.80 -6.62 7.54
N ASP A 309 1.15 -5.68 6.65
CA ASP A 309 2.42 -4.98 6.76
C ASP A 309 2.41 -3.91 7.86
N ALA A 310 3.55 -3.22 8.03
CA ALA A 310 3.78 -2.35 9.19
C ALA A 310 2.73 -1.24 9.35
N ASP A 311 2.17 -0.70 8.26
CA ASP A 311 1.12 0.31 8.28
C ASP A 311 -0.28 -0.22 7.96
N ALA A 312 -0.40 -1.54 7.80
CA ALA A 312 -1.63 -2.30 7.57
C ALA A 312 -2.53 -1.75 6.45
N ASP A 313 -1.91 -1.19 5.42
CA ASP A 313 -2.57 -0.82 4.16
C ASP A 313 -2.58 -2.00 3.17
N ARG A 314 -1.81 -3.06 3.44
CA ARG A 314 -1.80 -4.30 2.65
C ARG A 314 -2.22 -5.53 3.45
N HIS A 315 -2.58 -6.58 2.72
CA HIS A 315 -3.12 -7.82 3.26
C HIS A 315 -2.41 -9.06 2.70
N GLY A 316 -2.25 -10.07 3.53
CA GLY A 316 -1.88 -11.43 3.15
C GLY A 316 -2.96 -12.39 3.59
N ILE A 317 -3.43 -13.26 2.70
CA ILE A 317 -4.47 -14.25 3.02
C ILE A 317 -3.87 -15.63 2.91
N VAL A 318 -3.94 -16.39 4.02
CA VAL A 318 -3.42 -17.75 4.10
C VAL A 318 -4.59 -18.69 4.40
N THR A 319 -4.81 -19.68 3.54
CA THR A 319 -5.81 -20.72 3.78
C THR A 319 -5.14 -22.10 3.91
N PRO A 320 -5.75 -23.06 4.65
CA PRO A 320 -5.19 -24.40 4.76
C PRO A 320 -4.97 -25.10 3.41
N ASP A 321 -5.90 -24.88 2.48
CA ASP A 321 -5.96 -25.51 1.15
C ASP A 321 -5.07 -24.83 0.09
N GLY A 322 -4.86 -23.52 0.20
CA GLY A 322 -4.10 -22.73 -0.80
C GLY A 322 -2.73 -22.23 -0.34
N GLY A 323 -2.42 -22.30 0.97
CA GLY A 323 -1.27 -21.58 1.53
C GLY A 323 -1.48 -20.07 1.44
N LEU A 324 -0.41 -19.30 1.27
CA LEU A 324 -0.50 -17.86 1.00
C LEU A 324 -1.04 -17.62 -0.41
N MET A 325 -2.19 -16.97 -0.50
CA MET A 325 -2.80 -16.60 -1.78
C MET A 325 -1.97 -15.56 -2.50
N ASN A 326 -1.84 -15.72 -3.82
CA ASN A 326 -1.36 -14.65 -4.68
C ASN A 326 -2.33 -13.46 -4.58
N PRO A 327 -1.83 -12.21 -4.42
CA PRO A 327 -2.69 -11.04 -4.28
C PRO A 327 -3.72 -10.89 -5.41
N ASN A 328 -3.32 -11.09 -6.67
CA ASN A 328 -4.24 -11.01 -7.82
C ASN A 328 -5.41 -12.00 -7.70
N HIS A 329 -5.14 -13.19 -7.16
CA HIS A 329 -6.17 -14.22 -7.00
C HIS A 329 -7.20 -13.76 -5.97
N TYR A 330 -6.73 -13.22 -4.84
CA TYR A 330 -7.62 -12.73 -3.80
C TYR A 330 -8.40 -11.49 -4.24
N LEU A 331 -7.80 -10.56 -5.00
CA LEU A 331 -8.53 -9.42 -5.56
C LEU A 331 -9.70 -9.88 -6.44
N ALA A 332 -9.49 -10.87 -7.33
CA ALA A 332 -10.55 -11.40 -8.18
C ALA A 332 -11.70 -12.01 -7.36
N VAL A 333 -11.37 -12.76 -6.31
CA VAL A 333 -12.36 -13.35 -5.39
C VAL A 333 -13.10 -12.28 -4.59
N ALA A 334 -12.39 -11.28 -4.07
CA ALA A 334 -12.98 -10.18 -3.33
C ALA A 334 -13.99 -9.40 -4.20
N ILE A 335 -13.64 -9.13 -5.46
CA ILE A 335 -14.53 -8.47 -6.43
C ILE A 335 -15.76 -9.34 -6.73
N ASP A 336 -15.57 -10.62 -7.07
CA ASP A 336 -16.66 -11.58 -7.31
C ASP A 336 -17.67 -11.59 -6.15
N TYR A 337 -17.14 -11.71 -4.93
CA TYR A 337 -17.94 -11.76 -3.72
C TYR A 337 -18.65 -10.45 -3.41
N LEU A 338 -17.92 -9.32 -3.37
CA LEU A 338 -18.47 -8.02 -2.97
C LEU A 338 -19.60 -7.58 -3.89
N TYR A 339 -19.40 -7.64 -5.21
CA TYR A 339 -20.43 -7.20 -6.17
C TYR A 339 -21.65 -8.11 -6.24
N SER A 340 -21.54 -9.33 -5.71
CA SER A 340 -22.65 -10.28 -5.55
C SER A 340 -23.35 -10.16 -4.18
N ASN A 341 -22.70 -9.58 -3.16
CA ASN A 341 -23.15 -9.55 -1.76
C ASN A 341 -23.23 -8.13 -1.17
N ARG A 342 -23.35 -7.11 -2.02
CA ARG A 342 -23.56 -5.71 -1.65
C ARG A 342 -24.76 -5.13 -2.41
N PRO A 343 -26.00 -5.51 -2.03
CA PRO A 343 -27.20 -5.13 -2.77
C PRO A 343 -27.49 -3.62 -2.78
N ASP A 344 -26.97 -2.89 -1.78
CA ASP A 344 -27.17 -1.44 -1.65
C ASP A 344 -26.13 -0.62 -2.44
N TRP A 345 -25.14 -1.27 -3.07
CA TRP A 345 -24.23 -0.58 -3.97
C TRP A 345 -24.91 -0.17 -5.26
N SER A 346 -24.54 1.01 -5.78
CA SER A 346 -25.02 1.46 -7.08
C SER A 346 -24.79 0.42 -8.17
N ALA A 347 -25.75 0.28 -9.09
CA ALA A 347 -25.59 -0.53 -10.29
C ALA A 347 -24.38 -0.06 -11.13
N ASP A 348 -24.09 1.23 -11.09
CA ASP A 348 -23.02 1.89 -11.87
C ASP A 348 -21.66 1.92 -11.15
N ALA A 349 -21.58 1.44 -9.90
CA ALA A 349 -20.33 1.38 -9.16
C ALA A 349 -19.32 0.50 -9.91
N ALA A 350 -18.22 1.08 -10.36
CA ALA A 350 -17.22 0.41 -11.17
C ALA A 350 -16.21 -0.37 -10.33
N VAL A 351 -15.64 -1.41 -10.95
CA VAL A 351 -14.49 -2.16 -10.47
C VAL A 351 -13.22 -1.41 -10.85
N GLY A 352 -12.52 -0.82 -9.89
CA GLY A 352 -11.22 -0.17 -10.07
C GLY A 352 -10.07 -1.18 -10.00
N LYS A 353 -9.21 -1.16 -11.02
CA LYS A 353 -8.07 -2.08 -11.15
C LYS A 353 -6.87 -1.35 -11.76
N THR A 354 -5.66 -1.60 -11.29
CA THR A 354 -4.46 -1.11 -12.00
C THR A 354 -4.16 -1.97 -13.23
N LEU A 355 -3.59 -1.37 -14.28
CA LEU A 355 -3.36 -2.07 -15.56
C LEU A 355 -2.44 -3.30 -15.48
N VAL A 356 -1.66 -3.45 -14.41
CA VAL A 356 -0.73 -4.58 -14.24
C VAL A 356 -1.28 -5.65 -13.30
N SER A 357 -2.52 -5.48 -12.81
CA SER A 357 -3.24 -6.54 -12.10
C SER A 357 -3.82 -7.57 -13.10
N SER A 358 -4.15 -8.75 -12.60
CA SER A 358 -4.59 -9.89 -13.41
C SER A 358 -5.83 -9.58 -14.26
N SER A 359 -5.84 -10.07 -15.50
CA SER A 359 -7.02 -10.06 -16.39
C SER A 359 -8.09 -11.07 -15.98
N MET A 360 -7.88 -11.87 -14.93
CA MET A 360 -8.97 -12.56 -14.24
C MET A 360 -10.01 -11.55 -13.71
N ILE A 361 -9.56 -10.38 -13.24
CA ILE A 361 -10.45 -9.30 -12.78
C ILE A 361 -11.35 -8.81 -13.92
N ASP A 362 -10.81 -8.71 -15.13
CA ASP A 362 -11.53 -8.28 -16.33
C ASP A 362 -12.68 -9.26 -16.65
N ARG A 363 -12.38 -10.57 -16.57
CA ARG A 363 -13.35 -11.65 -16.81
C ARG A 363 -14.44 -11.67 -15.73
N VAL A 364 -14.05 -11.50 -14.46
CA VAL A 364 -14.99 -11.40 -13.33
C VAL A 364 -15.90 -10.17 -13.47
N ALA A 365 -15.34 -8.99 -13.75
CA ALA A 365 -16.12 -7.77 -13.92
C ALA A 365 -17.13 -7.89 -15.09
N ALA A 366 -16.71 -8.48 -16.21
CA ALA A 366 -17.58 -8.72 -17.36
C ALA A 366 -18.73 -9.69 -17.04
N ASP A 367 -18.45 -10.78 -16.32
CA ASP A 367 -19.45 -11.76 -15.90
C ASP A 367 -20.49 -11.17 -14.93
N LEU A 368 -20.05 -10.29 -14.02
CA LEU A 368 -20.92 -9.54 -13.13
C LEU A 368 -21.69 -8.40 -13.83
N GLY A 369 -21.40 -8.12 -15.10
CA GLY A 369 -21.97 -6.99 -15.84
C GLY A 369 -21.56 -5.63 -15.29
N ARG A 370 -20.38 -5.52 -14.68
CA ARG A 370 -19.87 -4.29 -14.04
C ARG A 370 -18.86 -3.57 -14.92
N ARG A 371 -18.88 -2.24 -14.86
CA ARG A 371 -17.89 -1.40 -15.54
C ARG A 371 -16.51 -1.60 -14.92
N LEU A 372 -15.52 -1.92 -15.73
CA LEU A 372 -14.11 -1.97 -15.33
C LEU A 372 -13.45 -0.60 -15.55
N MET A 373 -12.82 -0.07 -14.51
CA MET A 373 -12.01 1.15 -14.56
C MET A 373 -10.53 0.78 -14.42
N GLU A 374 -9.88 0.50 -15.55
CA GLU A 374 -8.44 0.20 -15.61
C GLU A 374 -7.61 1.50 -15.59
N VAL A 375 -6.75 1.67 -14.59
CA VAL A 375 -5.97 2.90 -14.34
C VAL A 375 -4.45 2.63 -14.28
N PRO A 376 -3.57 3.65 -14.33
CA PRO A 376 -2.14 3.48 -14.08
C PRO A 376 -1.87 2.89 -12.68
N VAL A 377 -0.65 2.38 -12.47
CA VAL A 377 -0.24 1.95 -11.12
C VAL A 377 -0.23 3.15 -10.16
N GLY A 378 -0.71 2.93 -8.94
CA GLY A 378 -0.85 3.92 -7.88
C GLY A 378 -2.30 4.04 -7.41
N PHE A 379 -2.52 3.76 -6.13
CA PHE A 379 -3.86 3.80 -5.52
C PHE A 379 -4.60 5.15 -5.62
N LYS A 380 -3.87 6.26 -5.79
CA LYS A 380 -4.42 7.62 -5.92
C LYS A 380 -5.55 7.74 -6.96
N TRP A 381 -5.52 6.91 -8.00
CA TRP A 381 -6.52 6.94 -9.08
C TRP A 381 -7.91 6.45 -8.68
N PHE A 382 -8.03 5.77 -7.53
CA PHE A 382 -9.32 5.30 -7.01
C PHE A 382 -9.93 6.26 -5.99
N VAL A 383 -9.18 7.25 -5.50
CA VAL A 383 -9.60 8.13 -4.40
C VAL A 383 -10.92 8.81 -4.69
N ASP A 384 -11.03 9.55 -5.80
CA ASP A 384 -12.24 10.31 -6.12
C ASP A 384 -13.47 9.40 -6.28
N GLY A 385 -13.29 8.26 -6.96
CA GLY A 385 -14.37 7.29 -7.17
C GLY A 385 -14.80 6.56 -5.90
N LEU A 386 -13.88 6.33 -4.96
CA LEU A 386 -14.22 5.80 -3.63
C LEU A 386 -14.95 6.86 -2.80
N VAL A 387 -14.54 8.14 -2.87
CA VAL A 387 -15.19 9.24 -2.14
C VAL A 387 -16.65 9.41 -2.54
N ASP A 388 -16.95 9.38 -3.84
CA ASP A 388 -18.30 9.61 -4.36
C ASP A 388 -19.14 8.32 -4.53
N GLY A 389 -18.54 7.15 -4.33
CA GLY A 389 -19.19 5.84 -4.45
C GLY A 389 -19.34 5.34 -5.90
N SER A 390 -18.77 6.03 -6.90
CA SER A 390 -18.78 5.59 -8.30
C SER A 390 -17.80 4.44 -8.58
N VAL A 391 -16.88 4.15 -7.66
CA VAL A 391 -15.99 2.99 -7.66
C VAL A 391 -16.25 2.19 -6.37
N GLY A 392 -16.77 0.97 -6.52
CA GLY A 392 -17.11 0.10 -5.37
C GLY A 392 -15.89 -0.54 -4.72
N PHE A 393 -14.89 -0.84 -5.54
CA PHE A 393 -13.66 -1.51 -5.15
C PHE A 393 -12.50 -0.92 -5.95
N GLY A 394 -11.37 -0.64 -5.31
CA GLY A 394 -10.12 -0.28 -5.96
C GLY A 394 -8.98 -1.17 -5.45
N GLY A 395 -8.19 -1.78 -6.34
CA GLY A 395 -7.12 -2.71 -5.95
C GLY A 395 -5.86 -2.64 -6.81
N GLU A 396 -4.72 -2.90 -6.16
CA GLU A 396 -3.39 -3.05 -6.74
C GLU A 396 -2.89 -4.49 -6.51
N GLU A 397 -2.22 -5.06 -7.51
CA GLU A 397 -1.61 -6.40 -7.47
C GLU A 397 -0.52 -6.57 -6.40
N SER A 398 -0.07 -5.45 -5.82
CA SER A 398 0.86 -5.38 -4.70
C SER A 398 0.22 -5.69 -3.35
N ALA A 399 -0.97 -6.30 -3.33
CA ALA A 399 -1.74 -6.69 -2.15
C ALA A 399 -2.36 -5.53 -1.36
N GLY A 400 -2.72 -4.46 -2.04
CA GLY A 400 -3.37 -3.29 -1.46
C GLY A 400 -4.70 -2.99 -2.12
N ALA A 401 -5.77 -2.82 -1.34
CA ALA A 401 -7.10 -2.48 -1.86
C ALA A 401 -7.94 -1.73 -0.81
N SER A 402 -9.05 -1.15 -1.25
CA SER A 402 -10.13 -0.66 -0.38
C SER A 402 -11.48 -0.86 -1.09
N PHE A 403 -12.56 -0.90 -0.32
CA PHE A 403 -13.92 -0.99 -0.83
C PHE A 403 -14.90 -0.17 0.00
N LEU A 404 -16.05 0.15 -0.59
CA LEU A 404 -17.09 0.95 0.06
C LEU A 404 -17.70 0.24 1.27
N ARG A 405 -18.33 1.02 2.14
CA ARG A 405 -19.25 0.48 3.17
C ARG A 405 -20.38 -0.32 2.52
N ARG A 406 -21.08 -1.10 3.32
CA ARG A 406 -22.24 -1.89 2.88
C ARG A 406 -23.32 -1.03 2.23
N ASP A 407 -23.51 0.20 2.71
CA ASP A 407 -24.45 1.19 2.19
C ASP A 407 -23.95 1.96 0.94
N GLY A 408 -22.78 1.62 0.41
CA GLY A 408 -22.18 2.30 -0.74
C GLY A 408 -21.46 3.62 -0.42
N SER A 409 -21.30 3.99 0.86
CA SER A 409 -20.54 5.18 1.25
C SER A 409 -19.05 4.88 1.49
N VAL A 410 -18.21 5.92 1.46
CA VAL A 410 -16.75 5.79 1.49
C VAL A 410 -16.17 5.35 2.84
N TRP A 411 -15.56 4.15 2.94
CA TRP A 411 -14.92 3.68 4.17
C TRP A 411 -13.54 4.33 4.40
N SER A 412 -12.59 3.98 3.53
CA SER A 412 -11.21 4.46 3.46
C SER A 412 -10.87 4.74 2.00
N THR A 413 -10.16 5.83 1.76
CA THR A 413 -9.66 6.25 0.44
C THR A 413 -8.15 6.08 0.32
N ASP A 414 -7.49 5.63 1.38
CA ASP A 414 -6.23 4.90 1.29
C ASP A 414 -6.51 3.39 1.33
N LYS A 415 -5.50 2.58 1.04
CA LYS A 415 -5.64 1.12 1.12
C LYS A 415 -5.89 0.68 2.57
N ASP A 416 -6.65 -0.40 2.72
CA ASP A 416 -7.04 -0.94 4.02
C ASP A 416 -6.86 -2.46 4.05
N GLY A 417 -5.73 -2.89 4.63
CA GLY A 417 -5.43 -4.30 4.78
C GLY A 417 -6.34 -5.02 5.78
N ILE A 418 -6.88 -4.32 6.77
CA ILE A 418 -7.69 -4.93 7.83
C ILE A 418 -9.04 -5.35 7.28
N ILE A 419 -9.74 -4.48 6.53
CA ILE A 419 -11.04 -4.85 5.95
C ILE A 419 -10.90 -5.93 4.88
N LEU A 420 -9.79 -5.97 4.14
CA LEU A 420 -9.52 -7.04 3.18
C LEU A 420 -9.26 -8.38 3.89
N CYS A 421 -8.57 -8.38 5.03
CA CYS A 421 -8.40 -9.57 5.86
C CYS A 421 -9.72 -10.06 6.47
N LEU A 422 -10.55 -9.15 6.98
CA LEU A 422 -11.87 -9.48 7.53
C LEU A 422 -12.84 -9.97 6.43
N LEU A 423 -12.76 -9.43 5.22
CA LEU A 423 -13.55 -9.90 4.07
C LEU A 423 -13.28 -11.37 3.75
N ALA A 424 -12.05 -11.87 3.91
CA ALA A 424 -11.74 -13.28 3.71
C ALA A 424 -12.51 -14.17 4.69
N SER A 425 -12.69 -13.68 5.92
CA SER A 425 -13.49 -14.35 6.95
C SER A 425 -14.99 -14.26 6.63
N GLU A 426 -15.46 -13.11 6.11
CA GLU A 426 -16.84 -12.93 5.66
C GLU A 426 -17.18 -13.91 4.52
N ILE A 427 -16.29 -14.05 3.52
CA ILE A 427 -16.43 -14.99 2.42
C ILE A 427 -16.63 -16.42 2.95
N ILE A 428 -15.80 -16.86 3.90
CA ILE A 428 -15.93 -18.19 4.51
C ILE A 428 -17.27 -18.32 5.23
N ALA A 429 -17.63 -17.31 6.04
CA ALA A 429 -18.85 -17.33 6.83
C ALA A 429 -20.12 -17.42 5.97
N VAL A 430 -20.17 -16.69 4.86
CA VAL A 430 -21.36 -16.58 4.00
C VAL A 430 -21.43 -17.71 2.98
N THR A 431 -20.29 -18.11 2.41
CA THR A 431 -20.27 -19.09 1.30
C THR A 431 -19.94 -20.51 1.75
N GLY A 432 -19.36 -20.69 2.94
CA GLY A 432 -18.83 -21.97 3.41
C GLY A 432 -17.55 -22.41 2.68
N ARG A 433 -16.97 -21.55 1.84
CA ARG A 433 -15.77 -21.83 1.03
C ARG A 433 -14.63 -20.88 1.39
N SER A 434 -13.40 -21.39 1.35
CA SER A 434 -12.21 -20.56 1.49
C SER A 434 -12.04 -19.65 0.26
N PRO A 435 -11.38 -18.48 0.39
CA PRO A 435 -11.07 -17.67 -0.78
C PRO A 435 -10.21 -18.39 -1.83
N SER A 436 -9.37 -19.35 -1.42
CA SER A 436 -8.60 -20.20 -2.34
C SER A 436 -9.49 -21.15 -3.14
N GLU A 437 -10.49 -21.77 -2.50
CA GLU A 437 -11.51 -22.58 -3.20
C GLU A 437 -12.32 -21.72 -4.16
N ARG A 438 -12.72 -20.51 -3.75
CA ARG A 438 -13.42 -19.55 -4.62
C ARG A 438 -12.59 -19.17 -5.84
N TYR A 439 -11.27 -18.99 -5.68
CA TYR A 439 -10.41 -18.73 -6.82
C TYR A 439 -10.31 -19.94 -7.76
N ALA A 440 -10.26 -21.17 -7.23
CA ALA A 440 -10.28 -22.37 -8.05
C ALA A 440 -11.54 -22.42 -8.93
N GLU A 441 -12.72 -22.10 -8.38
CA GLU A 441 -13.99 -22.00 -9.13
C GLU A 441 -13.91 -20.95 -10.26
N LEU A 442 -13.27 -19.80 -10.02
CA LEU A 442 -13.04 -18.79 -11.07
C LEU A 442 -12.12 -19.32 -12.18
N THR A 443 -11.06 -20.07 -11.82
CA THR A 443 -10.16 -20.64 -12.82
C THR A 443 -10.78 -21.78 -13.63
N GLU A 444 -11.74 -22.52 -13.07
CA GLU A 444 -12.51 -23.51 -13.84
C GLU A 444 -13.40 -22.84 -14.89
N ARG A 445 -14.01 -21.71 -14.55
CA ARG A 445 -14.90 -20.94 -15.44
C ARG A 445 -14.15 -20.16 -16.50
N PHE A 446 -13.04 -19.53 -16.10
CA PHE A 446 -12.36 -18.53 -16.91
C PHE A 446 -10.94 -18.95 -17.30
N GLY A 447 -10.47 -20.14 -16.97
CA GLY A 447 -9.09 -20.57 -17.19
C GLY A 447 -8.12 -20.06 -16.12
N ALA A 448 -7.01 -20.77 -15.95
CA ALA A 448 -6.01 -20.49 -14.92
C ALA A 448 -4.84 -19.65 -15.47
N PRO A 449 -4.76 -18.34 -15.19
CA PRO A 449 -3.64 -17.52 -15.64
C PRO A 449 -2.38 -17.84 -14.86
N THR A 450 -1.24 -17.70 -15.52
CA THR A 450 0.09 -17.63 -14.89
C THR A 450 0.62 -16.22 -15.01
N TYR A 451 1.10 -15.66 -13.90
CA TYR A 451 1.57 -14.28 -13.78
C TYR A 451 3.01 -14.25 -13.28
N ALA A 452 3.83 -13.36 -13.83
CA ALA A 452 5.16 -13.10 -13.28
C ALA A 452 5.62 -11.65 -13.53
N ARG A 453 6.46 -11.16 -12.62
CA ARG A 453 7.17 -9.88 -12.74
C ARG A 453 8.67 -10.14 -12.85
N ILE A 454 9.33 -9.45 -13.76
CA ILE A 454 10.78 -9.40 -13.87
C ILE A 454 11.22 -7.95 -13.66
N ASP A 455 12.26 -7.77 -12.85
CA ASP A 455 12.95 -6.49 -12.70
C ASP A 455 14.26 -6.56 -13.50
N ALA A 456 14.50 -5.58 -14.38
CA ALA A 456 15.65 -5.55 -15.27
C ALA A 456 16.41 -4.22 -15.12
N PRO A 457 17.76 -4.22 -15.06
CA PRO A 457 18.54 -2.99 -14.94
C PRO A 457 18.20 -1.98 -16.04
N ALA A 458 18.13 -0.70 -15.66
CA ALA A 458 18.05 0.40 -16.61
C ALA A 458 18.71 1.66 -16.06
N THR A 459 19.47 2.35 -16.90
CA THR A 459 20.02 3.66 -16.58
C THR A 459 18.92 4.70 -16.41
N ARG A 460 19.27 5.86 -15.84
CA ARG A 460 18.35 6.99 -15.70
C ARG A 460 17.82 7.47 -17.07
N GLU A 461 18.68 7.45 -18.07
CA GLU A 461 18.36 7.80 -19.46
C GLU A 461 17.36 6.79 -20.05
N GLU A 462 17.63 5.49 -19.92
CA GLU A 462 16.75 4.42 -20.38
C GLU A 462 15.37 4.50 -19.69
N LYS A 463 15.34 4.75 -18.38
CA LYS A 463 14.09 4.97 -17.64
C LYS A 463 13.30 6.17 -18.17
N ALA A 464 13.99 7.25 -18.54
CA ALA A 464 13.35 8.44 -19.11
C ALA A 464 12.78 8.18 -20.51
N VAL A 465 13.43 7.34 -21.32
CA VAL A 465 12.91 6.89 -22.61
C VAL A 465 11.68 6.00 -22.40
N LEU A 466 11.77 4.98 -21.53
CA LEU A 466 10.65 4.09 -21.24
C LEU A 466 9.41 4.84 -20.73
N ALA A 467 9.61 5.84 -19.87
CA ALA A 467 8.52 6.66 -19.34
C ALA A 467 7.73 7.41 -20.44
N LYS A 468 8.35 7.65 -21.60
CA LYS A 468 7.80 8.39 -22.73
C LYS A 468 7.44 7.50 -23.92
N LEU A 469 7.61 6.20 -23.80
CA LEU A 469 7.37 5.25 -24.89
C LEU A 469 5.90 5.34 -25.35
N SER A 470 5.70 5.63 -26.63
CA SER A 470 4.37 5.70 -27.23
C SER A 470 3.97 4.38 -27.89
N ALA A 471 2.67 4.18 -28.11
CA ALA A 471 2.15 2.99 -28.77
C ALA A 471 2.71 2.83 -30.20
N ASP A 472 2.90 3.93 -30.93
CA ASP A 472 3.40 3.94 -32.30
C ASP A 472 4.85 3.43 -32.44
N GLN A 473 5.61 3.39 -31.35
CA GLN A 473 6.98 2.89 -31.33
C GLN A 473 7.05 1.36 -31.21
N VAL A 474 5.93 0.68 -30.93
CA VAL A 474 5.84 -0.78 -30.93
C VAL A 474 5.35 -1.24 -32.30
N THR A 475 6.28 -1.63 -33.17
CA THR A 475 5.97 -2.03 -34.56
C THR A 475 5.67 -3.52 -34.74
N ALA A 476 5.82 -4.32 -33.68
CA ALA A 476 5.47 -5.73 -33.70
C ALA A 476 3.96 -5.93 -33.90
N SER A 477 3.59 -6.92 -34.70
CA SER A 477 2.19 -7.33 -34.92
C SER A 477 1.79 -8.55 -34.08
N GLU A 478 2.77 -9.25 -33.52
CA GLU A 478 2.57 -10.48 -32.73
C GLU A 478 3.45 -10.45 -31.47
N LEU A 479 2.99 -11.14 -30.43
CA LEU A 479 3.73 -11.39 -29.20
C LEU A 479 3.44 -12.81 -28.71
N ALA A 480 4.49 -13.58 -28.46
CA ALA A 480 4.48 -15.00 -28.12
C ALA A 480 3.76 -15.93 -29.13
N GLY A 481 3.55 -15.46 -30.36
CA GLY A 481 2.80 -16.16 -31.42
C GLY A 481 1.31 -15.83 -31.49
N ASP A 482 0.84 -14.88 -30.67
CA ASP A 482 -0.51 -14.33 -30.75
C ASP A 482 -0.50 -12.93 -31.36
N SER A 483 -1.53 -12.59 -32.13
CA SER A 483 -1.69 -11.23 -32.66
C SER A 483 -1.87 -10.21 -31.54
N ILE A 484 -1.17 -9.08 -31.65
CA ILE A 484 -1.33 -7.95 -30.74
C ILE A 484 -2.67 -7.27 -31.02
N THR A 485 -3.52 -7.20 -30.01
CA THR A 485 -4.85 -6.59 -30.09
C THR A 485 -4.86 -5.14 -29.61
N ALA A 486 -3.92 -4.76 -28.73
CA ALA A 486 -3.75 -3.38 -28.29
C ALA A 486 -2.31 -3.10 -27.84
N VAL A 487 -1.88 -1.85 -28.06
CA VAL A 487 -0.69 -1.27 -27.44
C VAL A 487 -1.12 0.02 -26.74
N LEU A 488 -0.93 0.07 -25.43
CA LEU A 488 -1.45 1.12 -24.55
C LEU A 488 -0.30 1.89 -23.92
N SER A 489 -0.27 3.20 -24.14
CA SER A 489 0.56 4.17 -23.38
C SER A 489 -0.28 5.01 -22.40
N ARG A 490 -1.61 4.87 -22.46
CA ARG A 490 -2.61 5.54 -21.61
C ARG A 490 -3.58 4.50 -21.10
N ALA A 491 -4.05 4.65 -19.86
CA ALA A 491 -4.91 3.67 -19.23
C ALA A 491 -6.37 3.83 -19.71
N PRO A 492 -7.08 2.73 -20.08
CA PRO A 492 -8.41 2.82 -20.68
C PRO A 492 -9.49 3.45 -19.81
N GLY A 493 -9.39 3.33 -18.47
CA GLY A 493 -10.43 3.75 -17.54
C GLY A 493 -10.43 5.25 -17.21
N ASN A 494 -9.31 5.96 -17.41
CA ASN A 494 -9.19 7.38 -17.05
C ASN A 494 -8.31 8.21 -18.01
N ASP A 495 -7.82 7.60 -19.10
CA ASP A 495 -6.91 8.20 -20.07
C ASP A 495 -5.60 8.76 -19.45
N ALA A 496 -5.23 8.37 -18.22
CA ALA A 496 -3.99 8.85 -17.62
C ALA A 496 -2.77 8.14 -18.25
N PRO A 497 -1.63 8.84 -18.42
CA PRO A 497 -0.42 8.22 -18.96
C PRO A 497 0.07 7.11 -18.03
N ILE A 498 0.43 5.97 -18.61
CA ILE A 498 0.93 4.79 -17.86
C ILE A 498 2.38 5.02 -17.35
N GLY A 499 3.13 5.89 -18.04
CA GLY A 499 4.56 6.06 -17.83
C GLY A 499 5.33 4.81 -18.25
N GLY A 500 5.01 4.29 -19.43
CA GLY A 500 5.45 2.99 -19.94
C GLY A 500 4.48 2.50 -21.01
N VAL A 501 4.55 1.21 -21.33
CA VAL A 501 3.69 0.56 -22.34
C VAL A 501 3.05 -0.70 -21.80
N LYS A 502 1.83 -1.01 -22.25
CA LYS A 502 1.18 -2.32 -22.10
C LYS A 502 0.78 -2.87 -23.47
N ILE A 503 1.25 -4.07 -23.79
CA ILE A 503 0.97 -4.81 -25.02
C ILE A 503 0.00 -5.94 -24.66
N VAL A 504 -1.10 -6.05 -25.40
CA VAL A 504 -2.19 -6.99 -25.11
C VAL A 504 -2.39 -7.91 -26.30
N THR A 505 -2.60 -9.20 -26.02
CA THR A 505 -3.07 -10.21 -26.97
C THR A 505 -4.35 -10.84 -26.43
N GLU A 506 -4.98 -11.75 -27.19
CA GLU A 506 -6.14 -12.50 -26.71
C GLU A 506 -5.82 -13.39 -25.49
N SER A 507 -4.61 -13.97 -25.45
CA SER A 507 -4.25 -14.97 -24.44
C SER A 507 -3.40 -14.43 -23.30
N GLY A 508 -2.99 -13.17 -23.34
CA GLY A 508 -2.09 -12.61 -22.34
C GLY A 508 -1.72 -11.16 -22.60
N TRP A 509 -0.87 -10.62 -21.74
CA TRP A 509 -0.40 -9.25 -21.87
C TRP A 509 0.98 -9.09 -21.23
N LEU A 510 1.64 -7.99 -21.59
CA LEU A 510 2.92 -7.57 -21.03
C LEU A 510 2.90 -6.06 -20.80
N ALA A 511 3.39 -5.60 -19.65
CA ALA A 511 3.54 -4.18 -19.35
C ALA A 511 4.95 -3.87 -18.86
N ALA A 512 5.55 -2.82 -19.39
CA ALA A 512 6.89 -2.37 -19.05
C ALA A 512 6.87 -0.92 -18.56
N ARG A 513 7.46 -0.68 -17.38
CA ARG A 513 7.46 0.63 -16.71
C ARG A 513 8.77 0.86 -15.96
N PRO A 514 9.28 2.10 -15.86
CA PRO A 514 10.46 2.39 -15.05
C PRO A 514 10.14 2.23 -13.55
N SER A 515 11.11 1.76 -12.77
CA SER A 515 11.01 1.77 -11.31
C SER A 515 11.16 3.20 -10.77
N GLY A 516 10.33 3.58 -9.81
CA GLY A 516 10.39 4.90 -9.17
C GLY A 516 11.54 5.04 -8.17
N THR A 517 12.02 3.92 -7.60
CA THR A 517 12.94 3.90 -6.46
C THR A 517 14.32 3.30 -6.78
N GLU A 518 14.44 2.55 -7.88
CA GLU A 518 15.64 1.79 -8.23
C GLU A 518 16.00 2.01 -9.70
N ASP A 519 17.27 1.81 -10.07
CA ASP A 519 17.77 1.88 -11.46
C ASP A 519 17.46 0.60 -12.24
N VAL A 520 16.17 0.28 -12.27
CA VAL A 520 15.57 -0.85 -12.98
C VAL A 520 14.30 -0.39 -13.69
N TYR A 521 13.86 -1.14 -14.70
CA TYR A 521 12.47 -1.17 -15.15
C TYR A 521 11.83 -2.49 -14.75
N LYS A 522 10.51 -2.47 -14.60
CA LYS A 522 9.68 -3.60 -14.20
C LYS A 522 8.86 -4.06 -15.40
N LEU A 523 8.89 -5.35 -15.65
CA LEU A 523 8.16 -6.03 -16.71
C LEU A 523 7.18 -7.02 -16.07
N TYR A 524 5.91 -6.72 -16.20
CA TYR A 524 4.80 -7.53 -15.72
C TYR A 524 4.23 -8.31 -16.90
N ALA A 525 3.92 -9.58 -16.71
CA ALA A 525 3.30 -10.39 -17.75
C ALA A 525 2.32 -11.40 -17.16
N GLU A 526 1.29 -11.71 -17.95
CA GLU A 526 0.30 -12.72 -17.64
C GLU A 526 -0.08 -13.52 -18.88
N SER A 527 -0.33 -14.81 -18.70
CA SER A 527 -0.72 -15.74 -19.76
C SER A 527 -1.81 -16.69 -19.29
N PHE A 528 -2.87 -16.84 -20.09
CA PHE A 528 -3.90 -17.87 -19.92
C PHE A 528 -3.57 -19.19 -20.65
N LYS A 529 -2.41 -19.26 -21.31
CA LYS A 529 -1.88 -20.49 -21.96
C LYS A 529 -0.84 -21.22 -21.09
N GLY A 530 -0.64 -20.76 -19.86
CA GLY A 530 0.28 -21.37 -18.91
C GLY A 530 1.72 -20.83 -18.97
N PRO A 531 2.63 -21.45 -18.18
CA PRO A 531 3.93 -20.87 -17.83
C PRO A 531 4.94 -20.83 -18.98
N GLU A 532 4.88 -21.77 -19.93
CA GLU A 532 5.75 -21.75 -21.12
C GLU A 532 5.42 -20.55 -22.02
N HIS A 533 4.13 -20.28 -22.22
CA HIS A 533 3.70 -19.11 -22.97
C HIS A 533 4.01 -17.80 -22.22
N LEU A 534 3.90 -17.78 -20.89
CA LEU A 534 4.33 -16.63 -20.07
C LEU A 534 5.82 -16.33 -20.23
N ALA A 535 6.69 -17.35 -20.19
CA ALA A 535 8.12 -17.16 -20.38
C ALA A 535 8.42 -16.57 -21.76
N LYS A 536 7.71 -17.02 -22.80
CA LYS A 536 7.82 -16.48 -24.15
C LYS A 536 7.33 -15.02 -24.25
N LEU A 537 6.22 -14.67 -23.60
CA LEU A 537 5.77 -13.26 -23.49
C LEU A 537 6.86 -12.40 -22.89
N GLN A 538 7.48 -12.85 -21.80
CA GLN A 538 8.54 -12.11 -21.10
C GLN A 538 9.79 -11.94 -21.96
N GLU A 539 10.27 -13.00 -22.61
CA GLU A 539 11.43 -12.96 -23.48
C GLU A 539 11.24 -11.99 -24.65
N GLU A 540 10.14 -12.15 -25.41
CA GLU A 540 9.86 -11.32 -26.58
C GLU A 540 9.52 -9.88 -26.18
N GLY A 541 8.75 -9.68 -25.12
CA GLY A 541 8.43 -8.35 -24.62
C GLY A 541 9.65 -7.61 -24.09
N GLN A 542 10.57 -8.29 -23.41
CA GLN A 542 11.84 -7.71 -22.98
C GLN A 542 12.70 -7.29 -24.18
N ALA A 543 12.74 -8.11 -25.23
CA ALA A 543 13.43 -7.77 -26.47
C ALA A 543 12.82 -6.53 -27.14
N LEU A 544 11.48 -6.41 -27.18
CA LEU A 544 10.78 -5.25 -27.72
C LEU A 544 11.10 -3.97 -26.93
N VAL A 545 11.03 -4.02 -25.60
CA VAL A 545 11.38 -2.88 -24.74
C VAL A 545 12.83 -2.49 -24.95
N THR A 546 13.75 -3.45 -24.97
CA THR A 546 15.18 -3.20 -25.18
C THR A 546 15.48 -2.57 -26.55
N ALA A 547 14.75 -2.98 -27.60
CA ALA A 547 14.88 -2.37 -28.92
C ALA A 547 14.38 -0.91 -28.91
N ALA A 548 13.24 -0.65 -28.26
CA ALA A 548 12.68 0.69 -28.13
C ALA A 548 13.55 1.64 -27.29
N LEU A 549 14.31 1.13 -26.32
CA LEU A 549 15.27 1.91 -25.53
C LEU A 549 16.51 2.37 -26.32
N LYS A 550 16.81 1.73 -27.45
CA LYS A 550 17.98 2.03 -28.30
C LYS A 550 17.67 2.93 -29.50
N ALA A 551 16.39 3.16 -29.79
CA ALA A 551 15.90 4.01 -30.87
C ALA A 551 15.84 5.48 -30.42
#